data_AF-A0A1V1P048-F1
#
_entry.id   AF-A0A1V1P048-F1
#
_cell.length_a   1.000
_cell.length_b   1.000
_cell.length_c   1.000
_cell.angle_alpha   90.00
_cell.angle_beta   90.00
_cell.angle_gamma   90.00
#
_symmetry.space_group_name_H-M   'P 1'
#
loop_
_entity.id
_entity.type
_entity.pdbx_description
1 polymer ?
#
loop_
_entity_poly.entity_id
_entity_poly.type
_entity_poly.pdbx_seq_one_letter_code
_entity_poly.pdbx_strand_id
1 'polypeptide(L)'
;MLEKVNNDIIEINERIQMFQMILDYVDDVKDALIEGLPTIAGLSNDPSSAARAALELGVLGAKITFNQFINELTNDISAIESERELAEMDATTYLDMIQYRSDIQNILINIDRAVGPEPAARLNIFKQREVLREQSEIVRTTIAEGLRLIEERSAFNTGVSARVQTMRYEDMALRLTQNKAIGEYRSVFDMAASYIYLAAKAYDYETNLSHDHPCSAIPILSEIVKQRTLGKFDNGVAVAGGGGLAEILLKLRMNYESLKSRMGISNEQNESGRFSLRKELFRIKEGNDKLWRDTLERYKVVNLWQVPEYRRYCRPIAPESAGPQPGLMISFQSTIKYGQNFLDGL
;
A
#
# COMPACT_ATOMS: atom_id res chain seq x y z
N MET A 1 4.38 59.78 86.63
CA MET A 1 4.41 58.82 87.75
C MET A 1 5.74 58.09 87.82
N LEU A 2 6.24 57.51 86.72
CA LEU A 2 7.54 56.82 86.66
C LEU A 2 8.74 57.64 87.17
N GLU A 3 8.80 58.93 86.86
CA GLU A 3 9.93 59.81 87.26
C GLU A 3 9.95 60.11 88.77
N LYS A 4 8.78 60.06 89.44
CA LYS A 4 8.65 60.32 90.87
C LYS A 4 9.08 59.10 91.69
N VAL A 5 8.65 57.92 91.25
CA VAL A 5 9.01 56.61 91.80
C VAL A 5 10.52 56.35 91.76
N ASN A 6 11.20 56.79 90.69
CA ASN A 6 12.63 56.58 90.55
C ASN A 6 13.48 57.42 91.52
N ASN A 7 12.99 58.62 91.90
CA ASN A 7 13.66 59.46 92.90
C ASN A 7 13.50 58.90 94.33
N ASP A 8 12.33 58.35 94.65
CA ASP A 8 12.04 57.80 95.98
C ASP A 8 12.92 56.55 96.29
N ILE A 9 13.24 55.74 95.27
CA ILE A 9 14.15 54.57 95.40
C ILE A 9 15.61 55.00 95.67
N ILE A 10 16.06 56.11 95.07
CA ILE A 10 17.43 56.62 95.27
C ILE A 10 17.60 57.12 96.71
N GLU A 11 16.62 57.87 97.23
CA GLU A 11 16.66 58.43 98.58
C GLU A 11 16.70 57.35 99.68
N ILE A 12 15.97 56.25 99.50
CA ILE A 12 15.97 55.12 100.46
C ILE A 12 17.30 54.35 100.42
N ASN A 13 17.90 54.17 99.25
CA ASN A 13 19.21 53.52 99.12
C ASN A 13 20.34 54.32 99.80
N GLU A 14 20.32 55.66 99.71
CA GLU A 14 21.27 56.52 100.42
C GLU A 14 21.13 56.38 101.95
N ARG A 15 19.91 56.22 102.46
CA ARG A 15 19.65 55.99 103.89
C ARG A 15 20.16 54.63 104.37
N ILE A 16 20.00 53.57 103.58
CA ILE A 16 20.54 52.24 103.91
C ILE A 16 22.07 52.28 104.01
N GLN A 17 22.74 52.92 103.04
CA GLN A 17 24.20 53.05 103.05
C GLN A 17 24.71 53.81 104.28
N MET A 18 23.98 54.84 104.73
CA MET A 18 24.34 55.61 105.92
C MET A 18 24.29 54.76 107.20
N PHE A 19 23.29 53.91 107.37
CA PHE A 19 23.21 53.02 108.54
C PHE A 19 24.26 51.90 108.52
N GLN A 20 24.65 51.40 107.35
CA GLN A 20 25.77 50.45 107.21
C GLN A 20 27.10 51.10 107.63
N MET A 21 27.34 52.36 107.24
CA MET A 21 28.54 53.08 107.63
C MET A 21 28.62 53.33 109.15
N ILE A 22 27.48 53.56 109.81
CA ILE A 22 27.41 53.68 111.28
C ILE A 22 27.74 52.35 111.96
N LEU A 23 27.23 51.23 111.44
CA LEU A 23 27.52 49.90 111.95
C LEU A 23 29.01 49.58 111.91
N ASP A 24 29.67 49.87 110.78
CA ASP A 24 31.11 49.66 110.61
C ASP A 24 31.91 50.54 111.57
N TYR A 25 31.53 51.81 111.75
CA TYR A 25 32.17 52.71 112.72
C TYR A 25 32.02 52.23 114.17
N VAL A 26 30.85 51.67 114.53
CA VAL A 26 30.61 51.10 115.86
C VAL A 26 31.50 49.87 116.12
N ASP A 27 31.75 49.05 115.11
CA ASP A 27 32.71 47.93 115.21
C ASP A 27 34.16 48.42 115.38
N ASP A 28 34.59 49.40 114.60
CA ASP A 28 35.96 49.94 114.67
C ASP A 28 36.26 50.57 116.04
N VAL A 29 35.30 51.30 116.61
CA VAL A 29 35.43 51.89 117.96
C VAL A 29 35.49 50.81 119.04
N LYS A 30 34.69 49.74 118.91
CA LYS A 30 34.72 48.59 119.83
C LYS A 30 36.10 47.95 119.83
N ASP A 31 36.66 47.65 118.66
CA ASP A 31 37.96 46.98 118.54
C ASP A 31 39.09 47.83 119.14
N ALA A 32 39.10 49.16 118.90
CA ALA A 32 40.08 50.07 119.48
C ALA A 32 40.02 50.15 121.02
N LEU A 33 38.81 50.12 121.61
CA LEU A 33 38.61 50.11 123.07
C LEU A 33 39.09 48.80 123.72
N ILE A 34 38.88 47.67 123.05
CA ILE A 34 39.28 46.35 123.53
C ILE A 34 40.81 46.22 123.55
N GLU A 35 41.50 46.77 122.56
CA GLU A 35 42.95 46.66 122.40
C GLU A 35 43.74 47.51 123.43
N GLY A 36 43.15 48.60 123.93
CA GLY A 36 43.77 49.48 124.94
C GLY A 36 43.79 48.94 126.37
N LEU A 37 43.06 47.87 126.68
CA LEU A 37 42.96 47.31 128.03
C LEU A 37 44.09 46.30 128.31
N PRO A 38 44.80 46.40 129.47
CA PRO A 38 45.95 45.55 129.75
C PRO A 38 45.55 44.09 129.99
N THR A 39 46.32 43.17 129.41
CA THR A 39 46.05 41.73 129.39
C THR A 39 46.75 40.93 130.49
N ILE A 40 47.87 41.41 131.06
CA ILE A 40 48.70 40.63 132.00
C ILE A 40 49.32 41.54 133.08
N ALA A 41 49.19 41.17 134.37
CA ALA A 41 49.89 41.83 135.47
C ALA A 41 50.65 40.81 136.36
N GLY A 42 51.98 40.72 136.19
CA GLY A 42 52.93 40.13 137.15
C GLY A 42 52.98 38.60 137.29
N LEU A 43 51.84 37.89 137.34
CA LEU A 43 51.71 36.43 137.37
C LEU A 43 50.33 36.03 136.78
N SER A 44 50.27 35.82 135.46
CA SER A 44 49.23 35.12 134.68
C SER A 44 47.72 35.35 134.95
N ASN A 45 47.31 36.45 135.58
CA ASN A 45 45.89 36.79 135.74
C ASN A 45 45.55 38.04 134.92
N ASP A 46 44.51 37.96 134.07
CA ASP A 46 43.99 39.05 133.23
C ASP A 46 42.95 39.86 134.03
N PRO A 47 43.28 41.08 134.49
CA PRO A 47 42.39 41.87 135.32
C PRO A 47 41.28 42.59 134.53
N SER A 48 41.28 42.59 133.18
CA SER A 48 40.39 43.42 132.36
C SER A 48 39.41 42.65 131.45
N SER A 49 39.38 41.32 131.52
CA SER A 49 38.53 40.45 130.67
C SER A 49 37.02 40.77 130.74
N ALA A 50 36.49 41.11 131.91
CA ALA A 50 35.07 41.43 132.09
C ALA A 50 34.65 42.73 131.38
N ALA A 51 35.53 43.73 131.32
CA ALA A 51 35.26 45.00 130.64
C ALA A 51 35.18 44.81 129.11
N ARG A 52 36.04 43.95 128.56
CA ARG A 52 36.04 43.61 127.12
C ARG A 52 34.79 42.83 126.72
N ALA A 53 34.38 41.85 127.53
CA ALA A 53 33.12 41.13 127.29
C ALA A 53 31.88 42.05 127.35
N ALA A 54 31.88 43.03 128.25
CA ALA A 54 30.79 44.00 128.35
C ALA A 54 30.71 44.93 127.12
N LEU A 55 31.85 45.31 126.55
CA LEU A 55 31.91 46.12 125.32
C LEU A 55 31.41 45.35 124.10
N GLU A 56 31.82 44.09 123.94
CA GLU A 56 31.31 43.20 122.89
C GLU A 56 29.79 43.06 122.96
N LEU A 57 29.24 42.84 124.16
CA LEU A 57 27.80 42.72 124.37
C LEU A 57 27.05 44.04 124.12
N GLY A 58 27.66 45.18 124.46
CA GLY A 58 27.08 46.50 124.20
C GLY A 58 26.94 46.81 122.71
N VAL A 59 27.94 46.44 121.91
CA VAL A 59 27.96 46.66 120.45
C VAL A 59 27.03 45.72 119.71
N LEU A 60 26.89 44.48 120.18
CA LEU A 60 25.93 43.51 119.64
C LEU A 60 24.48 44.05 119.69
N GLY A 61 24.14 44.78 120.76
CA GLY A 61 22.84 45.46 120.91
C GLY A 61 22.58 46.52 119.84
N ALA A 62 23.57 47.39 119.58
CA ALA A 62 23.47 48.40 118.52
C ALA A 62 23.39 47.76 117.12
N LYS A 63 24.13 46.67 116.92
CA LYS A 63 24.15 45.92 115.66
C LYS A 63 22.81 45.34 115.26
N ILE A 64 22.09 44.77 116.22
CA ILE A 64 20.76 44.19 116.00
C ILE A 64 19.78 45.30 115.61
N THR A 65 19.80 46.44 116.30
CA THR A 65 18.88 47.55 116.02
C THR A 65 19.09 48.17 114.64
N PHE A 66 20.33 48.41 114.22
CA PHE A 66 20.59 49.02 112.90
C PHE A 66 20.31 48.06 111.74
N ASN A 67 20.56 46.76 111.89
CA ASN A 67 20.22 45.76 110.86
C ASN A 67 18.70 45.61 110.66
N GLN A 68 17.89 45.80 111.71
CA GLN A 68 16.42 45.82 111.55
C GLN A 68 15.94 46.97 110.68
N PHE A 69 16.48 48.18 110.87
CA PHE A 69 16.16 49.34 110.04
C PHE A 69 16.56 49.17 108.57
N ILE A 70 17.72 48.55 108.30
CA ILE A 70 18.16 48.25 106.93
C ILE A 70 17.18 47.30 106.24
N ASN A 71 16.71 46.26 106.92
CA ASN A 71 15.76 45.29 106.35
C ASN A 71 14.39 45.92 106.07
N GLU A 72 13.91 46.84 106.91
CA GLU A 72 12.64 47.54 106.72
C GLU A 72 12.67 48.41 105.45
N LEU A 73 13.73 49.20 105.26
CA LEU A 73 13.92 50.03 104.07
C LEU A 73 14.07 49.20 102.79
N THR A 74 14.62 47.98 102.89
CA THR A 74 14.75 47.07 101.74
C THR A 74 13.39 46.51 101.29
N ASN A 75 12.46 46.28 102.23
CA ASN A 75 11.10 45.83 101.90
C ASN A 75 10.27 46.89 101.18
N ASP A 76 10.43 48.17 101.54
CA ASP A 76 9.72 49.29 100.90
C ASP A 76 10.09 49.43 99.40
N ILE A 77 11.35 49.16 99.03
CA ILE A 77 11.80 49.18 97.62
C ILE A 77 11.08 48.08 96.82
N SER A 78 10.94 46.87 97.37
CA SER A 78 10.33 45.73 96.66
C SER A 78 8.84 45.91 96.37
N ALA A 79 8.12 46.65 97.23
CA ALA A 79 6.70 46.94 97.02
C ALA A 79 6.49 47.89 95.83
N ILE A 80 7.35 48.91 95.70
CA ILE A 80 7.27 49.93 94.66
C ILE A 80 7.59 49.36 93.25
N GLU A 81 8.52 48.41 93.14
CA GLU A 81 8.82 47.72 91.87
C GLU A 81 7.63 46.88 91.36
N SER A 82 6.88 46.25 92.27
CA SER A 82 5.71 45.42 91.92
C SER A 82 4.55 46.23 91.30
N GLU A 83 4.33 47.47 91.76
CA GLU A 83 3.30 48.35 91.19
C GLU A 83 3.67 48.83 89.78
N ARG A 84 4.97 49.01 89.50
CA ARG A 84 5.46 49.34 88.16
C ARG A 84 5.25 48.18 87.18
N GLU A 85 5.54 46.96 87.59
CA GLU A 85 5.39 45.75 86.76
C GLU A 85 3.92 45.50 86.39
N LEU A 86 2.99 45.73 87.33
CA LEU A 86 1.55 45.64 87.06
C LEU A 86 1.07 46.67 86.02
N ALA A 87 1.56 47.91 86.08
CA ALA A 87 1.20 48.94 85.12
C ALA A 87 1.73 48.66 83.70
N GLU A 88 2.93 48.06 83.58
CA GLU A 88 3.48 47.62 82.29
C GLU A 88 2.71 46.40 81.74
N MET A 89 2.25 45.49 82.60
CA MET A 89 1.44 44.32 82.23
C MET A 89 0.04 44.67 81.71
N ASP A 90 -0.63 45.67 82.29
CA ASP A 90 -1.93 46.14 81.81
C ASP A 90 -1.83 46.81 80.44
N ALA A 91 -0.78 47.61 80.23
CA ALA A 91 -0.52 48.27 78.95
C ALA A 91 -0.21 47.27 77.83
N THR A 92 0.57 46.23 78.12
CA THR A 92 0.89 45.15 77.15
C THR A 92 -0.33 44.29 76.83
N THR A 93 -1.14 43.92 77.83
CA THR A 93 -2.37 43.15 77.63
C THR A 93 -3.37 43.88 76.71
N TYR A 94 -3.50 45.19 76.87
CA TYR A 94 -4.38 46.01 76.00
C TYR A 94 -3.85 46.10 74.57
N LEU A 95 -2.53 46.24 74.38
CA LEU A 95 -1.91 46.25 73.05
C LEU A 95 -2.05 44.89 72.34
N ASP A 96 -1.85 43.78 73.06
CA ASP A 96 -2.00 42.43 72.53
C ASP A 96 -3.43 42.16 72.07
N MET A 97 -4.45 42.56 72.85
CA MET A 97 -5.86 42.42 72.44
C MET A 97 -6.17 43.15 71.14
N ILE A 98 -5.60 44.34 70.94
CA ILE A 98 -5.75 45.11 69.70
C ILE A 98 -5.05 44.41 68.53
N GLN A 99 -3.85 43.87 68.76
CA GLN A 99 -3.11 43.11 67.75
C GLN A 99 -3.85 41.85 67.33
N TYR A 100 -4.34 41.03 68.27
CA TYR A 100 -5.12 39.83 67.97
C TYR A 100 -6.37 40.14 67.14
N ARG A 101 -7.08 41.23 67.46
CA ARG A 101 -8.26 41.64 66.70
C ARG A 101 -7.89 42.06 65.27
N SER A 102 -6.80 42.81 65.11
CA SER A 102 -6.24 43.18 63.80
C SER A 102 -5.84 41.93 63.00
N ASP A 103 -5.18 40.96 63.62
CA ASP A 103 -4.71 39.73 62.97
C ASP A 103 -5.88 38.86 62.51
N ILE A 104 -6.92 38.70 63.33
CA ILE A 104 -8.15 37.99 62.94
C ILE A 104 -8.82 38.69 61.75
N GLN A 105 -8.91 40.03 61.77
CA GLN A 105 -9.45 40.79 60.65
C GLN A 105 -8.62 40.60 59.38
N ASN A 106 -7.30 40.62 59.48
CA ASN A 106 -6.40 40.38 58.37
C ASN A 106 -6.54 38.96 57.80
N ILE A 107 -6.69 37.94 58.66
CA ILE A 107 -6.94 36.55 58.24
C ILE A 107 -8.29 36.45 57.50
N LEU A 108 -9.35 37.04 58.04
CA LEU A 108 -10.67 37.03 57.40
C LEU A 108 -10.66 37.75 56.04
N ILE A 109 -9.97 38.89 55.94
CA ILE A 109 -9.80 39.62 54.67
C ILE A 109 -8.99 38.78 53.67
N ASN A 110 -7.97 38.05 54.12
CA ASN A 110 -7.18 37.18 53.24
C ASN A 110 -7.99 35.97 52.76
N ILE A 111 -8.83 35.38 53.60
CA ILE A 111 -9.76 34.30 53.20
C ILE A 111 -10.77 34.84 52.19
N ASP A 112 -11.37 36.00 52.44
CA ASP A 112 -12.35 36.60 51.53
C ASP A 112 -11.71 36.96 50.17
N ARG A 113 -10.50 37.52 50.17
CA ARG A 113 -9.73 37.77 48.93
C ARG A 113 -9.36 36.50 48.18
N ALA A 114 -9.09 35.40 48.89
CA ALA A 114 -8.75 34.11 48.27
C ALA A 114 -10.00 33.38 47.74
N VAL A 115 -11.14 33.50 48.41
CA VAL A 115 -12.42 32.85 48.04
C VAL A 115 -13.18 33.65 46.98
N GLY A 116 -13.12 34.98 47.03
CA GLY A 116 -13.79 35.88 46.07
C GLY A 116 -13.62 35.52 44.58
N PRO A 117 -12.42 35.18 44.08
CA PRO A 117 -12.22 34.83 42.67
C PRO A 117 -12.56 33.36 42.33
N GLU A 118 -12.84 32.49 43.31
CA GLU A 118 -13.05 31.06 43.10
C GLU A 118 -14.22 30.76 42.14
N PRO A 119 -15.41 31.39 42.26
CA PRO A 119 -16.53 31.10 41.36
C PRO A 119 -16.24 31.51 39.91
N ALA A 120 -15.54 32.63 39.71
CA ALA A 120 -15.13 33.10 38.39
C ALA A 120 -14.09 32.16 37.77
N ALA A 121 -13.11 31.70 38.57
CA ALA A 121 -12.12 30.72 38.13
C ALA A 121 -12.78 29.38 37.76
N ARG A 122 -13.73 28.90 38.56
CA ARG A 122 -14.50 27.68 38.29
C ARG A 122 -15.31 27.77 37.00
N LEU A 123 -16.01 28.89 36.78
CA LEU A 123 -16.75 29.11 35.53
C LEU A 123 -15.80 29.11 34.32
N ASN A 124 -14.63 29.74 34.44
CA ASN A 124 -13.62 29.74 33.38
C ASN A 124 -13.10 28.33 33.09
N ILE A 125 -12.86 27.50 34.12
CA ILE A 125 -12.49 26.09 33.96
C ILE A 125 -13.60 25.32 33.21
N PHE A 126 -14.86 25.51 33.57
CA PHE A 126 -15.97 24.85 32.87
C PHE A 126 -16.10 25.29 31.43
N LYS A 127 -15.98 26.59 31.15
CA LYS A 127 -15.98 27.13 29.78
C LYS A 127 -14.85 26.52 28.96
N GLN A 128 -13.64 26.49 29.51
CA GLN A 128 -12.48 25.91 28.83
C GLN A 128 -12.64 24.40 28.59
N ARG A 129 -13.23 23.68 29.55
CA ARG A 129 -13.56 22.26 29.41
C ARG A 129 -14.57 22.02 28.31
N GLU A 130 -15.61 22.85 28.22
CA GLU A 130 -16.65 22.70 27.20
C GLU A 130 -16.10 23.00 25.80
N VAL A 131 -15.29 24.05 25.66
CA VAL A 131 -14.56 24.33 24.41
C VAL A 131 -13.66 23.15 24.04
N LEU A 132 -12.93 22.58 24.99
CA LEU A 132 -12.06 21.42 24.71
C LEU A 132 -12.88 20.18 24.30
N ARG A 133 -14.06 19.97 24.89
CA ARG A 133 -14.98 18.91 24.50
C ARG A 133 -15.48 19.12 23.07
N GLU A 134 -15.93 20.32 22.73
CA GLU A 134 -16.37 20.69 21.37
C GLU A 134 -15.26 20.47 20.34
N GLN A 135 -14.04 20.96 20.62
CA GLN A 135 -12.89 20.75 19.75
C GLN A 135 -12.56 19.25 19.60
N SER A 136 -12.65 18.47 20.68
CA SER A 136 -12.46 17.02 20.59
C SER A 136 -13.52 16.34 19.72
N GLU A 137 -14.78 16.79 19.74
CA GLU A 137 -15.82 16.23 18.87
C GLU A 137 -15.55 16.58 17.40
N ILE A 138 -15.13 17.81 17.11
CA ILE A 138 -14.75 18.24 15.74
C ILE A 138 -13.58 17.38 15.22
N VAL A 139 -12.59 17.08 16.06
CA VAL A 139 -11.47 16.21 15.67
C VAL A 139 -11.97 14.78 15.40
N ARG A 140 -12.89 14.25 16.21
CA ARG A 140 -13.46 12.91 15.98
C ARG A 140 -14.29 12.85 14.71
N THR A 141 -15.13 13.85 14.44
CA THR A 141 -15.96 13.90 13.23
C THR A 141 -15.10 14.03 11.97
N THR A 142 -14.10 14.92 11.97
CA THR A 142 -13.18 15.08 10.83
C THR A 142 -12.36 13.82 10.57
N ILE A 143 -11.90 13.11 11.60
CA ILE A 143 -11.24 11.81 11.43
C ILE A 143 -12.21 10.78 10.82
N ALA A 144 -13.45 10.71 11.31
CA ALA A 144 -14.45 9.79 10.77
C ALA A 144 -14.79 10.09 9.30
N GLU A 145 -14.89 11.37 8.92
CA GLU A 145 -15.06 11.78 7.53
C GLU A 145 -13.86 11.38 6.66
N GLY A 146 -12.64 11.55 7.18
CA GLY A 146 -11.41 11.11 6.49
C GLY A 146 -11.39 9.60 6.25
N LEU A 147 -11.74 8.80 7.26
CA LEU A 147 -11.85 7.34 7.12
C LEU A 147 -12.91 6.95 6.09
N ARG A 148 -14.10 7.57 6.14
CA ARG A 148 -15.17 7.33 5.17
C ARG A 148 -14.73 7.66 3.74
N LEU A 149 -14.00 8.76 3.55
CA LEU A 149 -13.50 9.16 2.23
C LEU A 149 -12.45 8.17 1.70
N ILE A 150 -11.59 7.64 2.56
CA ILE A 150 -10.61 6.59 2.19
C ILE A 150 -11.35 5.32 1.76
N GLU A 151 -12.37 4.90 2.51
CA GLU A 151 -13.20 3.75 2.15
C GLU A 151 -13.94 3.96 0.82
N GLU A 152 -14.57 5.12 0.61
CA GLU A 152 -15.25 5.48 -0.62
C GLU A 152 -14.29 5.45 -1.83
N ARG A 153 -13.09 6.02 -1.66
CA ARG A 153 -12.05 5.96 -2.70
C ARG A 153 -11.64 4.53 -3.01
N SER A 154 -11.50 3.67 -1.99
CA SER A 154 -11.14 2.26 -2.18
C SER A 154 -12.23 1.49 -2.96
N ALA A 155 -13.49 1.73 -2.63
CA ALA A 155 -14.64 1.14 -3.32
C ALA A 155 -14.74 1.65 -4.77
N PHE A 156 -14.55 2.96 -4.98
CA PHE A 156 -14.53 3.56 -6.32
C PHE A 156 -13.41 2.99 -7.18
N ASN A 157 -12.18 2.91 -6.65
CA ASN A 157 -11.04 2.35 -7.37
C ASN A 157 -11.26 0.88 -7.74
N THR A 158 -11.88 0.10 -6.85
CA THR A 158 -12.25 -1.29 -7.12
C THR A 158 -13.30 -1.37 -8.24
N GLY A 159 -14.34 -0.54 -8.18
CA GLY A 159 -15.39 -0.48 -9.21
C GLY A 159 -14.92 0.02 -10.57
N VAL A 160 -13.99 0.98 -10.61
CA VAL A 160 -13.35 1.45 -11.85
C VAL A 160 -12.44 0.36 -12.41
N SER A 161 -11.63 -0.27 -11.57
CA SER A 161 -10.73 -1.35 -11.98
C SER A 161 -11.51 -2.53 -12.57
N ALA A 162 -12.59 -2.96 -11.93
CA ALA A 162 -13.47 -4.00 -12.47
C ALA A 162 -14.04 -3.63 -13.86
N ARG A 163 -14.57 -2.41 -14.01
CA ARG A 163 -15.08 -1.92 -15.31
C ARG A 163 -14.01 -1.87 -16.39
N VAL A 164 -12.82 -1.38 -16.06
CA VAL A 164 -11.68 -1.33 -17.00
C VAL A 164 -11.27 -2.74 -17.42
N GLN A 165 -11.23 -3.71 -16.50
CA GLN A 165 -10.94 -5.09 -16.84
C GLN A 165 -12.00 -5.68 -17.76
N THR A 166 -13.29 -5.48 -17.48
CA THR A 166 -14.38 -5.94 -18.36
C THR A 166 -14.24 -5.39 -19.78
N MET A 167 -14.04 -4.07 -19.94
CA MET A 167 -13.85 -3.46 -21.26
C MET A 167 -12.62 -4.03 -21.99
N ARG A 168 -11.53 -4.33 -21.28
CA ARG A 168 -10.34 -4.97 -21.86
C ARG A 168 -10.61 -6.39 -22.32
N TYR A 169 -11.37 -7.16 -21.55
CA TYR A 169 -11.77 -8.52 -21.93
C TYR A 169 -12.71 -8.50 -23.14
N GLU A 170 -13.67 -7.57 -23.17
CA GLU A 170 -14.57 -7.39 -24.31
C GLU A 170 -13.80 -7.03 -25.60
N ASP A 171 -12.88 -6.06 -25.53
CA ASP A 171 -12.02 -5.70 -26.67
C ASP A 171 -11.13 -6.87 -27.10
N MET A 172 -10.52 -7.58 -26.15
CA MET A 172 -9.71 -8.77 -26.46
C MET A 172 -10.55 -9.86 -27.13
N ALA A 173 -11.78 -10.11 -26.64
CA ALA A 173 -12.68 -11.10 -27.22
C ALA A 173 -13.12 -10.70 -28.64
N LEU A 174 -13.42 -9.42 -28.88
CA LEU A 174 -13.72 -8.91 -30.22
C LEU A 174 -12.53 -9.07 -31.16
N ARG A 175 -11.32 -8.74 -30.73
CA ARG A 175 -10.11 -8.93 -31.56
C ARG A 175 -9.85 -10.39 -31.87
N LEU A 176 -10.00 -11.28 -30.88
CA LEU A 176 -9.81 -12.71 -31.07
C LEU A 176 -10.82 -13.27 -32.08
N THR A 177 -12.11 -12.93 -31.93
CA THR A 177 -13.16 -13.40 -32.83
C THR A 177 -12.99 -12.85 -34.24
N GLN A 178 -12.62 -11.57 -34.40
CA GLN A 178 -12.31 -10.98 -35.70
C GLN A 178 -11.09 -11.63 -36.36
N ASN A 179 -9.99 -11.81 -35.62
CA ASN A 179 -8.80 -12.48 -36.15
C ASN A 179 -9.09 -13.92 -36.57
N LYS A 180 -9.87 -14.66 -35.76
CA LYS A 180 -10.31 -16.02 -36.09
C LYS A 180 -11.15 -16.02 -37.37
N ALA A 181 -12.16 -15.16 -37.47
CA ALA A 181 -13.02 -15.07 -38.64
C ALA A 181 -12.23 -14.69 -39.92
N ILE A 182 -11.26 -13.79 -39.82
CA ILE A 182 -10.38 -13.43 -40.95
C ILE A 182 -9.48 -14.61 -41.35
N GLY A 183 -8.93 -15.34 -40.38
CA GLY A 183 -8.12 -16.53 -40.63
C GLY A 183 -8.92 -17.64 -41.32
N GLU A 184 -10.11 -17.95 -40.80
CA GLU A 184 -11.03 -18.93 -41.40
C GLU A 184 -11.44 -18.51 -42.82
N TYR A 185 -11.84 -17.24 -43.01
CA TYR A 185 -12.18 -16.70 -44.33
C TYR A 185 -11.04 -16.86 -45.33
N ARG A 186 -9.80 -16.54 -44.95
CA ARG A 186 -8.63 -16.70 -45.84
C ARG A 186 -8.41 -18.15 -46.24
N SER A 187 -8.50 -19.10 -45.29
CA SER A 187 -8.33 -20.52 -45.60
C SER A 187 -9.38 -21.04 -46.58
N VAL A 188 -10.64 -20.65 -46.40
CA VAL A 188 -11.75 -21.04 -47.27
C VAL A 188 -11.64 -20.34 -48.64
N PHE A 189 -11.21 -19.07 -48.66
CA PHE A 189 -10.95 -18.34 -49.89
C PHE A 189 -9.84 -19.00 -50.72
N ASP A 190 -8.72 -19.39 -50.10
CA ASP A 190 -7.60 -20.04 -50.80
C ASP A 190 -8.02 -21.41 -51.38
N MET A 191 -8.85 -22.16 -50.65
CA MET A 191 -9.44 -23.41 -51.13
C MET A 191 -10.38 -23.17 -52.32
N ALA A 192 -11.26 -22.17 -52.23
CA ALA A 192 -12.15 -21.79 -53.32
C ALA A 192 -11.38 -21.33 -54.57
N ALA A 193 -10.36 -20.49 -54.40
CA ALA A 193 -9.49 -20.03 -55.48
C ALA A 193 -8.77 -21.21 -56.15
N SER A 194 -8.28 -22.18 -55.37
CA SER A 194 -7.63 -23.39 -55.88
C SER A 194 -8.59 -24.24 -56.73
N TYR A 195 -9.83 -24.43 -56.27
CA TYR A 195 -10.83 -25.18 -57.05
C TYR A 195 -11.25 -24.46 -58.32
N ILE A 196 -11.41 -23.13 -58.28
CA ILE A 196 -11.76 -22.35 -59.46
C ILE A 196 -10.58 -22.32 -60.44
N TYR A 197 -9.34 -22.28 -59.97
CA TYR A 197 -8.15 -22.44 -60.79
C TYR A 197 -8.13 -23.81 -61.48
N LEU A 198 -8.43 -24.89 -60.74
CA LEU A 198 -8.55 -26.23 -61.32
C LEU A 198 -9.66 -26.31 -62.36
N ALA A 199 -10.82 -25.70 -62.10
CA ALA A 199 -11.91 -25.63 -63.07
C ALA A 199 -11.52 -24.84 -64.33
N ALA A 200 -10.78 -23.73 -64.18
CA ALA A 200 -10.25 -22.97 -65.30
C ALA A 200 -9.23 -23.78 -66.11
N LYS A 201 -8.42 -24.62 -65.46
CA LYS A 201 -7.49 -25.55 -66.14
C LYS A 201 -8.22 -26.67 -66.88
N ALA A 202 -9.28 -27.23 -66.31
CA ALA A 202 -10.15 -28.17 -67.02
C ALA A 202 -10.79 -27.50 -68.24
N TYR A 203 -11.30 -26.28 -68.09
CA TYR A 203 -11.84 -25.50 -69.20
C TYR A 203 -10.80 -25.22 -70.31
N ASP A 204 -9.55 -24.87 -69.95
CA ASP A 204 -8.44 -24.69 -70.89
C ASP A 204 -8.15 -25.97 -71.67
N TYR A 205 -8.12 -27.12 -70.97
CA TYR A 205 -7.90 -28.43 -71.58
C TYR A 205 -9.00 -28.82 -72.57
N GLU A 206 -10.28 -28.68 -72.17
CA GLU A 206 -11.42 -29.05 -73.00
C GLU A 206 -11.59 -28.14 -74.22
N THR A 207 -11.29 -26.85 -74.09
CA THR A 207 -11.51 -25.89 -75.18
C THR A 207 -10.28 -25.71 -76.07
N ASN A 208 -9.07 -25.96 -75.56
CA ASN A 208 -7.77 -25.87 -76.25
C ASN A 208 -7.66 -24.65 -77.19
N LEU A 209 -8.12 -23.49 -76.70
CA LEU A 209 -8.19 -22.26 -77.50
C LEU A 209 -6.82 -21.60 -77.58
N SER A 210 -6.56 -20.92 -78.71
CA SER A 210 -5.41 -20.02 -78.83
C SER A 210 -5.44 -18.95 -77.74
N HIS A 211 -4.26 -18.44 -77.38
CA HIS A 211 -4.11 -17.37 -76.40
C HIS A 211 -4.90 -16.11 -76.75
N ASP A 212 -4.95 -15.76 -78.05
CA ASP A 212 -5.61 -14.54 -78.53
C ASP A 212 -7.14 -14.68 -78.65
N HIS A 213 -7.69 -15.88 -78.40
CA HIS A 213 -9.13 -16.09 -78.51
C HIS A 213 -9.87 -15.36 -77.37
N PRO A 214 -10.97 -14.64 -77.63
CA PRO A 214 -11.71 -13.90 -76.59
C PRO A 214 -12.19 -14.75 -75.41
N CYS A 215 -12.41 -16.04 -75.64
CA CYS A 215 -12.82 -17.01 -74.61
C CYS A 215 -11.65 -17.85 -74.07
N SER A 216 -10.39 -17.46 -74.29
CA SER A 216 -9.22 -18.17 -73.78
C SER A 216 -9.20 -18.20 -72.25
N ALA A 217 -8.72 -19.32 -71.67
CA ALA A 217 -8.62 -19.51 -70.23
C ALA A 217 -7.43 -18.77 -69.61
N ILE A 218 -6.36 -18.52 -70.39
CA ILE A 218 -5.11 -17.93 -69.92
C ILE A 218 -5.31 -16.57 -69.20
N PRO A 219 -6.03 -15.58 -69.78
CA PRO A 219 -6.29 -14.33 -69.06
C PRO A 219 -7.08 -14.56 -67.78
N ILE A 220 -8.05 -15.49 -67.80
CA ILE A 220 -8.90 -15.82 -66.65
C ILE A 220 -8.07 -16.43 -65.50
N LEU A 221 -7.11 -17.30 -65.80
CA LEU A 221 -6.19 -17.85 -64.78
C LEU A 221 -5.42 -16.75 -64.06
N SER A 222 -5.01 -15.70 -64.78
CA SER A 222 -4.35 -14.53 -64.18
C SER A 222 -5.31 -13.69 -63.34
N GLU A 223 -6.59 -13.58 -63.75
CA GLU A 223 -7.64 -12.88 -63.01
C GLU A 223 -7.90 -13.58 -61.67
N ILE A 224 -7.99 -14.91 -61.65
CA ILE A 224 -8.23 -15.71 -60.42
C ILE A 224 -7.18 -15.41 -59.35
N VAL A 225 -5.90 -15.42 -59.72
CA VAL A 225 -4.78 -15.17 -58.78
C VAL A 225 -4.81 -13.74 -58.22
N LYS A 226 -5.35 -12.78 -58.97
CA LYS A 226 -5.47 -11.38 -58.55
C LYS A 226 -6.64 -11.14 -57.60
N GLN A 227 -7.63 -12.02 -57.54
CA GLN A 227 -8.81 -11.82 -56.70
C GLN A 227 -8.49 -11.94 -55.21
N ARG A 228 -9.24 -11.21 -54.39
CA ARG A 228 -9.20 -11.24 -52.91
C ARG A 228 -10.57 -11.41 -52.26
N THR A 229 -11.63 -11.50 -53.09
CA THR A 229 -13.02 -11.56 -52.66
C THR A 229 -13.74 -12.73 -53.32
N LEU A 230 -14.64 -13.38 -52.58
CA LEU A 230 -15.45 -14.48 -53.12
C LEU A 230 -16.46 -14.01 -54.18
N GLY A 231 -17.01 -12.81 -54.05
CA GLY A 231 -18.08 -12.32 -54.92
C GLY A 231 -19.48 -12.68 -54.41
N LYS A 232 -20.49 -12.50 -55.26
CA LYS A 232 -21.90 -12.69 -54.89
C LYS A 232 -22.45 -14.02 -55.41
N PHE A 233 -23.06 -14.78 -54.51
CA PHE A 233 -23.86 -15.95 -54.83
C PHE A 233 -25.32 -15.70 -54.45
N ASP A 234 -26.24 -16.16 -55.29
CA ASP A 234 -27.68 -16.17 -55.03
C ASP A 234 -28.20 -17.59 -55.23
N ASN A 235 -28.83 -18.16 -54.20
CA ASN A 235 -29.30 -19.55 -54.18
C ASN A 235 -28.25 -20.58 -54.66
N GLY A 236 -26.98 -20.37 -54.31
CA GLY A 236 -25.86 -21.25 -54.69
C GLY A 236 -25.32 -21.03 -56.11
N VAL A 237 -25.88 -20.09 -56.88
CA VAL A 237 -25.42 -19.74 -58.23
C VAL A 237 -24.68 -18.41 -58.20
N ALA A 238 -23.57 -18.32 -58.92
CA ALA A 238 -22.83 -17.08 -59.06
C ALA A 238 -23.64 -16.04 -59.86
N VAL A 239 -23.69 -14.80 -59.37
CA VAL A 239 -24.44 -13.70 -59.99
C VAL A 239 -23.48 -12.67 -60.57
N ALA A 240 -23.82 -12.13 -61.74
CA ALA A 240 -23.07 -11.06 -62.39
C ALA A 240 -23.10 -9.76 -61.58
N GLY A 241 -22.04 -8.96 -61.66
CA GLY A 241 -21.93 -7.67 -60.97
C GLY A 241 -21.54 -7.76 -59.49
N GLY A 242 -21.25 -8.96 -58.99
CA GLY A 242 -20.73 -9.19 -57.63
C GLY A 242 -19.20 -9.15 -57.51
N GLY A 243 -18.47 -9.13 -58.63
CA GLY A 243 -17.01 -9.22 -58.64
C GLY A 243 -16.48 -10.54 -58.09
N GLY A 244 -15.17 -10.55 -57.84
CA GLY A 244 -14.49 -11.65 -57.15
C GLY A 244 -14.46 -12.96 -57.93
N LEU A 245 -14.25 -14.04 -57.19
CA LEU A 245 -14.16 -15.39 -57.74
C LEU A 245 -15.48 -15.89 -58.36
N ALA A 246 -16.64 -15.48 -57.82
CA ALA A 246 -17.96 -15.85 -58.32
C ALA A 246 -18.19 -15.37 -59.76
N GLU A 247 -17.84 -14.11 -60.06
CA GLU A 247 -18.02 -13.56 -61.40
C GLU A 247 -17.11 -14.23 -62.42
N ILE A 248 -15.88 -14.57 -62.03
CA ILE A 248 -14.96 -15.34 -62.88
C ILE A 248 -15.53 -16.74 -63.18
N LEU A 249 -16.08 -17.41 -62.17
CA LEU A 249 -16.72 -18.71 -62.33
C LEU A 249 -17.93 -18.63 -63.27
N LEU A 250 -18.73 -17.57 -63.15
CA LEU A 250 -19.87 -17.32 -64.03
C LEU A 250 -19.41 -17.09 -65.48
N LYS A 251 -18.36 -16.29 -65.69
CA LYS A 251 -17.76 -16.03 -67.02
C LYS A 251 -17.25 -17.33 -67.66
N LEU A 252 -16.55 -18.18 -66.90
CA LEU A 252 -16.13 -19.51 -67.37
C LEU A 252 -17.33 -20.37 -67.79
N ARG A 253 -18.38 -20.43 -66.96
CA ARG A 253 -19.59 -21.20 -67.26
C ARG A 253 -20.28 -20.70 -68.53
N MET A 254 -20.49 -19.39 -68.66
CA MET A 254 -21.15 -18.80 -69.83
C MET A 254 -20.35 -19.03 -71.12
N ASN A 255 -19.02 -18.87 -71.06
CA ASN A 255 -18.16 -19.15 -72.20
C ASN A 255 -18.25 -20.64 -72.59
N TYR A 256 -18.17 -21.53 -71.60
CA TYR A 256 -18.27 -22.97 -71.83
C TYR A 256 -19.62 -23.39 -72.42
N GLU A 257 -20.74 -22.89 -71.89
CA GLU A 257 -22.08 -23.20 -72.41
C GLU A 257 -22.23 -22.79 -73.88
N SER A 258 -21.68 -21.63 -74.26
CA SER A 258 -21.64 -21.17 -75.65
C SER A 258 -20.74 -22.02 -76.54
N LEU A 259 -19.52 -22.34 -76.07
CA LEU A 259 -18.53 -23.09 -76.86
C LEU A 259 -18.88 -24.58 -76.98
N LYS A 260 -19.48 -25.18 -75.94
CA LYS A 260 -19.83 -26.60 -75.90
C LYS A 260 -20.69 -27.00 -77.09
N SER A 261 -21.65 -26.16 -77.47
CA SER A 261 -22.50 -26.38 -78.65
C SER A 261 -21.71 -26.22 -79.96
N ARG A 262 -20.87 -25.20 -80.05
CA ARG A 262 -20.11 -24.86 -81.27
C ARG A 262 -18.96 -25.84 -81.57
N MET A 263 -18.33 -26.39 -80.54
CA MET A 263 -17.23 -27.35 -80.65
C MET A 263 -17.70 -28.80 -80.80
N GLY A 264 -19.02 -29.06 -80.75
CA GLY A 264 -19.56 -30.42 -80.83
C GLY A 264 -19.28 -31.27 -79.59
N ILE A 265 -18.77 -30.70 -78.49
CA ILE A 265 -18.52 -31.41 -77.21
C ILE A 265 -19.81 -32.02 -76.65
N SER A 266 -20.98 -31.44 -76.96
CA SER A 266 -22.27 -31.99 -76.56
C SER A 266 -22.69 -33.26 -77.31
N ASN A 267 -22.04 -33.59 -78.42
CA ASN A 267 -22.41 -34.71 -79.28
C ASN A 267 -21.19 -35.60 -79.48
N GLU A 268 -21.00 -36.54 -78.56
CA GLU A 268 -19.92 -37.53 -78.62
C GLU A 268 -20.04 -38.36 -79.91
N GLN A 269 -19.28 -37.97 -80.94
CA GLN A 269 -19.08 -38.79 -82.12
C GLN A 269 -18.05 -39.85 -81.79
N ASN A 270 -18.54 -41.04 -81.43
CA ASN A 270 -17.68 -42.21 -81.28
C ASN A 270 -17.20 -42.67 -82.66
N GLU A 271 -16.10 -42.10 -83.13
CA GLU A 271 -15.36 -42.62 -84.28
C GLU A 271 -14.69 -43.95 -83.87
N SER A 272 -15.40 -45.06 -84.06
CA SER A 272 -14.82 -46.39 -83.90
C SER A 272 -14.05 -46.78 -85.17
N GLY A 273 -12.97 -46.05 -85.45
CA GLY A 273 -11.96 -46.47 -86.41
C GLY A 273 -11.31 -47.76 -85.90
N ARG A 274 -11.69 -48.91 -86.44
CA ARG A 274 -11.07 -50.19 -86.08
C ARG A 274 -9.75 -50.34 -86.82
N PHE A 275 -8.65 -50.15 -86.12
CA PHE A 275 -7.32 -50.43 -86.63
C PHE A 275 -6.88 -51.85 -86.25
N SER A 276 -6.41 -52.62 -87.23
CA SER A 276 -5.99 -54.02 -87.00
C SER A 276 -4.47 -54.14 -86.99
N LEU A 277 -3.89 -54.54 -85.87
CA LEU A 277 -2.45 -54.85 -85.78
C LEU A 277 -2.04 -55.91 -86.81
N ARG A 278 -2.88 -56.93 -87.03
CA ARG A 278 -2.59 -58.00 -87.99
C ARG A 278 -2.53 -57.48 -89.43
N LYS A 279 -3.52 -56.68 -89.84
CA LYS A 279 -3.69 -56.25 -91.23
C LYS A 279 -2.87 -55.01 -91.56
N GLU A 280 -2.81 -54.04 -90.66
CA GLU A 280 -2.19 -52.74 -90.91
C GLU A 280 -0.69 -52.77 -90.57
N LEU A 281 -0.33 -53.19 -89.36
CA LEU A 281 1.06 -53.21 -88.89
C LEU A 281 1.84 -54.39 -89.52
N PHE A 282 1.34 -55.61 -89.36
CA PHE A 282 2.07 -56.80 -89.81
C PHE A 282 1.76 -57.25 -91.25
N ARG A 283 0.78 -56.62 -91.91
CA ARG A 283 0.37 -56.90 -93.30
C ARG A 283 0.01 -58.36 -93.56
N ILE A 284 -0.50 -59.06 -92.55
CA ILE A 284 -0.91 -60.46 -92.63
C ILE A 284 -2.38 -60.52 -93.07
N LYS A 285 -2.64 -61.23 -94.17
CA LYS A 285 -4.01 -61.46 -94.66
C LYS A 285 -4.83 -62.29 -93.66
N GLU A 286 -6.14 -62.06 -93.64
CA GLU A 286 -7.08 -62.88 -92.90
C GLU A 286 -7.03 -64.33 -93.40
N GLY A 287 -7.10 -65.31 -92.49
CA GLY A 287 -6.98 -66.75 -92.78
C GLY A 287 -5.60 -67.38 -92.55
N ASN A 288 -4.50 -66.60 -92.53
CA ASN A 288 -3.17 -67.12 -92.16
C ASN A 288 -2.87 -67.02 -90.64
N ASP A 289 -3.57 -67.83 -89.85
CA ASP A 289 -3.51 -67.76 -88.38
C ASP A 289 -2.24 -68.34 -87.79
N LYS A 290 -1.59 -69.27 -88.51
CA LYS A 290 -0.30 -69.83 -88.10
C LYS A 290 0.76 -68.73 -88.10
N LEU A 291 0.89 -68.00 -89.22
CA LEU A 291 1.81 -66.88 -89.31
C LEU A 291 1.50 -65.81 -88.25
N TRP A 292 0.21 -65.53 -87.98
CA TRP A 292 -0.18 -64.58 -86.94
C TRP A 292 0.28 -65.00 -85.54
N ARG A 293 0.06 -66.25 -85.15
CA ARG A 293 0.53 -66.78 -83.86
C ARG A 293 2.06 -66.74 -83.75
N ASP A 294 2.75 -67.16 -84.80
CA ASP A 294 4.21 -67.14 -84.85
C ASP A 294 4.75 -65.70 -84.73
N THR A 295 4.04 -64.71 -85.29
CA THR A 295 4.43 -63.30 -85.15
C THR A 295 4.22 -62.77 -83.73
N LEU A 296 3.12 -63.11 -83.07
CA LEU A 296 2.86 -62.69 -81.69
C LEU A 296 3.86 -63.33 -80.71
N GLU A 297 4.25 -64.57 -80.94
CA GLU A 297 5.21 -65.27 -80.10
C GLU A 297 6.57 -64.57 -80.06
N ARG A 298 6.99 -63.93 -81.16
CA ARG A 298 8.21 -63.12 -81.22
C ARG A 298 8.20 -61.88 -80.33
N TYR A 299 7.02 -61.35 -80.01
CA TYR A 299 6.85 -60.15 -79.17
C TYR A 299 6.47 -60.49 -77.72
N LYS A 300 6.49 -61.77 -77.34
CA LYS A 300 6.19 -62.21 -75.99
C LYS A 300 7.34 -61.90 -75.05
N VAL A 301 7.05 -61.11 -74.02
CA VAL A 301 7.96 -60.79 -72.93
C VAL A 301 7.52 -61.54 -71.69
N VAL A 302 8.44 -62.28 -71.07
CA VAL A 302 8.16 -63.07 -69.87
C VAL A 302 7.82 -62.18 -68.67
N ASN A 303 8.43 -61.00 -68.60
CA ASN A 303 8.21 -60.05 -67.53
C ASN A 303 8.16 -58.61 -68.04
N LEU A 304 6.97 -58.03 -68.12
CA LEU A 304 6.75 -56.62 -68.49
C LEU A 304 7.44 -55.64 -67.54
N TRP A 305 7.72 -56.05 -66.30
CA TRP A 305 8.49 -55.22 -65.36
C TRP A 305 9.91 -54.95 -65.82
N GLN A 306 10.47 -55.74 -66.73
CA GLN A 306 11.80 -55.49 -67.30
C GLN A 306 11.80 -54.42 -68.39
N VAL A 307 10.62 -53.98 -68.84
CA VAL A 307 10.45 -52.95 -69.87
C VAL A 307 10.33 -51.58 -69.20
N PRO A 308 11.30 -50.65 -69.39
CA PRO A 308 11.28 -49.34 -68.75
C PRO A 308 10.04 -48.50 -69.08
N GLU A 309 9.56 -48.60 -70.32
CA GLU A 309 8.39 -47.88 -70.83
C GLU A 309 7.12 -48.29 -70.09
N TYR A 310 6.97 -49.58 -69.78
CA TYR A 310 5.83 -50.11 -69.04
C TYR A 310 5.76 -49.52 -67.62
N ARG A 311 6.90 -49.42 -66.93
CA ARG A 311 6.97 -48.83 -65.57
C ARG A 311 6.64 -47.35 -65.56
N ARG A 312 7.04 -46.62 -66.60
CA ARG A 312 6.95 -45.16 -66.63
C ARG A 312 5.57 -44.66 -67.08
N TYR A 313 4.96 -45.31 -68.07
CA TYR A 313 3.79 -44.78 -68.75
C TYR A 313 2.52 -45.60 -68.56
N CYS A 314 2.60 -46.86 -68.16
CA CYS A 314 1.44 -47.72 -68.02
C CYS A 314 0.97 -47.81 -66.56
N ARG A 315 -0.34 -48.01 -66.38
CA ARG A 315 -0.90 -48.44 -65.09
C ARG A 315 -0.71 -49.95 -64.97
N PRO A 316 0.05 -50.46 -63.99
CA PRO A 316 0.28 -51.89 -63.85
C PRO A 316 -1.01 -52.62 -63.45
N ILE A 317 -1.20 -53.84 -63.98
CA ILE A 317 -2.41 -54.66 -63.75
C ILE A 317 -2.39 -55.25 -62.33
N ALA A 318 -1.21 -55.60 -61.85
CA ALA A 318 -0.95 -56.09 -60.49
C ALA A 318 0.36 -55.50 -59.95
N PRO A 319 0.61 -55.48 -58.64
CA PRO A 319 1.87 -55.01 -58.07
C PRO A 319 3.05 -55.92 -58.43
N GLU A 320 4.28 -55.39 -58.40
CA GLU A 320 5.51 -56.14 -58.73
C GLU A 320 5.74 -57.34 -57.80
N SER A 321 5.28 -57.26 -56.55
CA SER A 321 5.31 -58.35 -55.57
C SER A 321 4.48 -59.57 -55.97
N ALA A 322 3.52 -59.42 -56.88
CA ALA A 322 2.74 -60.55 -57.40
C ALA A 322 3.53 -61.43 -58.40
N GLY A 323 4.77 -61.05 -58.72
CA GLY A 323 5.68 -61.80 -59.56
C GLY A 323 5.75 -61.32 -61.01
N PRO A 324 6.49 -62.07 -61.87
CA PRO A 324 6.68 -61.73 -63.28
C PRO A 324 5.34 -61.65 -64.03
N GLN A 325 5.12 -60.57 -64.77
CA GLN A 325 3.91 -60.39 -65.57
C GLN A 325 4.20 -60.68 -67.05
N PRO A 326 3.78 -61.83 -67.59
CA PRO A 326 3.96 -62.12 -69.01
C PRO A 326 3.01 -61.26 -69.86
N GLY A 327 3.51 -60.76 -70.98
CA GLY A 327 2.72 -59.93 -71.90
C GLY A 327 3.34 -59.86 -73.29
N LEU A 328 2.68 -59.09 -74.16
CA LEU A 328 3.17 -58.79 -75.51
C LEU A 328 3.69 -57.36 -75.54
N MET A 329 4.94 -57.16 -75.96
CA MET A 329 5.53 -55.84 -76.17
C MET A 329 5.71 -55.64 -77.67
N ILE A 330 4.77 -54.93 -78.29
CA ILE A 330 4.77 -54.63 -79.72
C ILE A 330 5.10 -53.16 -79.90
N SER A 331 6.24 -52.86 -80.51
CA SER A 331 6.58 -51.50 -80.94
C SER A 331 5.91 -51.19 -82.27
N PHE A 332 5.28 -50.03 -82.36
CA PHE A 332 4.69 -49.51 -83.59
C PHE A 332 4.82 -48.00 -83.62
N GLN A 333 4.81 -47.42 -84.82
CA GLN A 333 4.67 -45.98 -85.00
C GLN A 333 3.25 -45.68 -85.46
N SER A 334 2.70 -44.56 -84.99
CA SER A 334 1.40 -44.06 -85.45
C SER A 334 1.60 -42.82 -86.30
N THR A 335 1.04 -42.80 -87.51
CA THR A 335 1.13 -41.64 -88.41
C THR A 335 -0.26 -41.25 -88.92
N ILE A 336 -0.61 -39.97 -88.77
CA ILE A 336 -1.86 -39.41 -89.31
C ILE A 336 -1.51 -38.66 -90.61
N LYS A 337 -1.26 -39.42 -91.68
CA LYS A 337 -1.04 -38.88 -93.04
C LYS A 337 -2.07 -39.43 -93.99
N TYR A 338 -2.62 -38.56 -94.84
CA TYR A 338 -3.56 -38.97 -95.87
C TYR A 338 -2.94 -40.04 -96.79
N GLY A 339 -3.64 -41.15 -96.99
CA GLY A 339 -3.22 -42.26 -97.86
C GLY A 339 -2.25 -43.28 -97.22
N GLN A 340 -1.91 -43.14 -95.93
CA GLN A 340 -1.11 -44.12 -95.18
C GLN A 340 -1.97 -44.82 -94.11
N ASN A 341 -1.59 -46.04 -93.71
CA ASN A 341 -2.22 -46.72 -92.58
C ASN A 341 -1.88 -45.98 -91.28
N PHE A 342 -2.77 -46.08 -90.29
CA PHE A 342 -2.52 -45.46 -88.98
C PHE A 342 -1.31 -46.08 -88.28
N LEU A 343 -1.19 -47.40 -88.37
CA LEU A 343 -0.05 -48.17 -87.84
C LEU A 343 0.99 -48.40 -88.93
N ASP A 344 2.23 -47.99 -88.68
CA ASP A 344 3.39 -48.29 -89.53
C ASP A 344 4.48 -49.03 -88.74
N GLY A 345 5.16 -49.93 -89.43
CA GLY A 345 6.30 -50.67 -88.89
C GLY A 345 7.54 -49.78 -88.83
N LEU A 346 8.37 -49.98 -87.81
CA LEU A 346 9.69 -49.35 -87.70
C LEU A 346 10.62 -49.73 -88.87
#